data_AF-A0A7J2U9Z0-F1
#
_entry.id   AF-A0A7J2U9Z0-F1
#
_cell.length_a   1.000
_cell.length_b   1.000
_cell.length_c   1.000
_cell.angle_alpha   90.00
_cell.angle_beta   90.00
_cell.angle_gamma   90.00
#
_symmetry.space_group_name_H-M   'P 1'
#
loop_
_entity.id
_entity.type
_entity.pdbx_description
1 polymer ?
#
loop_
_entity_poly.entity_id
_entity_poly.type
_entity_poly.pdbx_seq_one_letter_code
_entity_poly.pdbx_strand_id
1 'polypeptide(L)'
;MGYSVTLSHIIMVISSICLASVFSAYAFYTGNLVHNELAHNINDYRGMVNLRLEIVYATVDTSENPYFVIYAKNVGNLPISDYTFLDVYVGEYGKAQLFTYNFTPSSGHFYFDRRQ
;
A
#
# COMPACT_ATOMS: atom_id res chain seq x y z
N MET A 1 -21.32 -57.53 -30.07
CA MET A 1 -21.52 -56.53 -28.99
C MET A 1 -20.26 -55.76 -28.58
N GLY A 2 -19.09 -55.97 -29.21
CA GLY A 2 -17.83 -55.28 -28.82
C GLY A 2 -17.57 -53.90 -29.45
N TYR A 3 -17.97 -53.68 -30.71
CA TYR A 3 -17.61 -52.46 -31.46
C TYR A 3 -18.34 -51.17 -31.01
N SER A 4 -19.58 -51.27 -30.54
CA SER A 4 -20.32 -50.10 -30.07
C SER A 4 -19.84 -49.62 -28.70
N VAL A 5 -19.38 -50.54 -27.85
CA VAL A 5 -18.89 -50.22 -26.50
C VAL A 5 -17.54 -49.51 -26.57
N THR A 6 -16.66 -49.92 -27.49
CA THR A 6 -15.34 -49.28 -27.68
C THR A 6 -15.46 -47.87 -28.24
N LEU A 7 -16.37 -47.62 -29.18
CA LEU A 7 -16.59 -46.29 -29.76
C LEU A 7 -17.12 -45.28 -28.72
N SER A 8 -18.10 -45.68 -27.89
CA SER A 8 -18.61 -44.85 -26.81
C SER A 8 -17.54 -44.52 -25.77
N HIS A 9 -16.65 -45.48 -25.47
CA HIS A 9 -15.54 -45.25 -24.54
C HIS A 9 -14.56 -44.20 -25.06
N ILE A 10 -14.21 -44.25 -26.35
CA ILE A 10 -13.30 -43.27 -26.98
C ILE A 10 -13.93 -41.86 -26.94
N ILE A 11 -15.22 -41.73 -27.26
CA ILE A 11 -15.92 -40.44 -27.23
C ILE A 11 -15.95 -39.87 -25.81
N MET A 12 -16.21 -40.70 -24.79
CA MET A 12 -16.17 -40.28 -23.38
C MET A 12 -14.78 -39.84 -22.93
N VAL A 13 -13.72 -40.53 -23.38
CA VAL A 13 -12.34 -40.15 -23.04
C VAL A 13 -12.01 -38.80 -23.68
N ILE A 14 -12.31 -38.60 -24.96
CA ILE A 14 -12.05 -37.33 -25.64
C ILE A 14 -12.82 -36.17 -24.98
N SER A 15 -14.10 -36.36 -24.67
CA SER A 15 -14.89 -35.32 -24.01
C SER A 15 -14.38 -35.00 -22.61
N SER A 16 -13.95 -36.01 -21.84
CA SER A 16 -13.35 -35.80 -20.51
C SER A 16 -12.05 -35.00 -20.57
N ILE A 17 -11.20 -35.24 -21.57
CA ILE A 17 -9.94 -34.52 -21.76
C ILE A 17 -10.22 -33.05 -22.10
N CYS A 18 -11.17 -32.79 -23.00
CA CYS A 18 -11.55 -31.42 -23.35
C CYS A 18 -12.09 -30.65 -22.14
N LEU A 19 -12.97 -31.26 -21.34
CA LEU A 19 -13.51 -30.65 -20.13
C LEU A 19 -12.43 -30.41 -19.07
N ALA A 20 -11.55 -31.38 -18.83
CA ALA A 20 -10.44 -31.24 -17.89
C ALA A 20 -9.47 -30.13 -18.31
N SER A 21 -9.21 -29.97 -19.61
CA SER A 21 -8.36 -28.91 -20.14
C SER A 21 -8.96 -27.51 -19.91
N VAL A 22 -10.24 -27.32 -20.24
CA VAL A 22 -10.94 -26.03 -20.02
C VAL A 22 -11.02 -25.70 -18.54
N PHE A 23 -11.35 -26.69 -17.70
CA PHE A 23 -11.38 -26.51 -16.25
C PHE A 23 -10.01 -26.12 -15.69
N SER A 24 -8.94 -26.79 -16.14
CA SER A 24 -7.57 -26.49 -15.71
C SER A 24 -7.15 -25.09 -16.15
N ALA A 25 -7.44 -24.70 -17.39
CA ALA A 25 -7.15 -23.36 -17.91
C ALA A 25 -7.85 -22.27 -17.08
N TYR A 26 -9.13 -22.48 -16.73
CA TYR A 26 -9.88 -21.54 -15.90
C TYR A 26 -9.34 -21.49 -14.47
N ALA A 27 -9.02 -22.64 -13.86
CA ALA A 27 -8.44 -22.72 -12.53
C ALA A 27 -7.05 -22.05 -12.45
N PHE A 28 -6.21 -22.21 -13.48
CA PHE A 28 -4.93 -21.50 -13.54
C PHE A 28 -5.10 -20.00 -13.75
N TYR A 29 -6.05 -19.58 -14.58
CA TYR A 29 -6.33 -18.17 -14.80
C TYR A 29 -6.75 -17.48 -13.50
N THR A 30 -7.73 -18.04 -12.78
CA THR A 30 -8.17 -17.49 -11.50
C THR A 30 -7.11 -17.61 -10.42
N GLY A 31 -6.35 -18.72 -10.37
CA GLY A 31 -5.24 -18.90 -9.44
C GLY A 31 -4.12 -17.87 -9.63
N ASN A 32 -3.76 -17.55 -10.88
CA ASN A 32 -2.76 -16.53 -11.19
C ASN A 32 -3.23 -15.12 -10.81
N LEU A 33 -4.49 -14.79 -11.05
CA LEU A 33 -5.06 -13.50 -10.63
C LEU A 33 -4.99 -13.34 -9.11
N VAL A 34 -5.42 -14.35 -8.36
CA VAL A 34 -5.38 -14.36 -6.89
C VAL A 34 -3.93 -14.27 -6.40
N HIS A 35 -3.00 -15.02 -6.99
CA HIS A 35 -1.60 -14.97 -6.61
C HIS A 35 -0.99 -13.58 -6.82
N ASN A 36 -1.28 -12.95 -7.96
CA ASN A 36 -0.77 -11.63 -8.29
C ASN A 36 -1.31 -10.56 -7.33
N GLU A 37 -2.60 -10.60 -7.02
CA GLU A 37 -3.23 -9.68 -6.07
C GLU A 37 -2.67 -9.88 -4.65
N LEU A 38 -2.48 -11.12 -4.20
CA LEU A 38 -1.88 -11.42 -2.90
C LEU A 38 -0.41 -10.96 -2.81
N ALA A 39 0.37 -11.18 -3.86
CA ALA A 39 1.77 -10.74 -3.91
C ALA A 39 1.89 -9.22 -3.86
N HIS A 40 1.01 -8.51 -4.56
CA HIS A 40 0.96 -7.04 -4.53
C HIS A 40 0.60 -6.53 -3.12
N ASN A 41 -0.48 -7.05 -2.54
CA ASN A 41 -0.90 -6.69 -1.19
C ASN A 41 0.21 -6.92 -0.14
N ILE A 42 0.86 -8.09 -0.15
CA ILE A 42 1.95 -8.40 0.80
C ILE A 42 3.09 -7.39 0.66
N ASN A 43 3.45 -7.01 -0.57
CA ASN A 43 4.51 -6.03 -0.78
C ASN A 43 4.12 -4.64 -0.29
N ASP A 44 2.87 -4.22 -0.51
CA ASP A 44 2.35 -2.93 -0.05
C ASP A 44 2.26 -2.87 1.49
N TYR A 45 1.82 -3.96 2.13
CA TYR A 45 1.85 -4.08 3.59
C TYR A 45 3.27 -4.02 4.15
N ARG A 46 4.26 -4.64 3.48
CA ARG A 46 5.67 -4.52 3.87
C ARG A 46 6.21 -3.10 3.69
N GLY A 47 5.78 -2.40 2.65
CA GLY A 47 6.08 -0.97 2.46
C GLY A 47 5.51 -0.11 3.58
N MET A 48 4.24 -0.30 3.91
CA MET A 48 3.54 0.46 4.95
C MET A 48 4.11 0.21 6.35
N VAL A 49 4.45 -1.04 6.70
CA VAL A 49 5.03 -1.40 8.00
C VAL A 49 6.49 -0.92 8.14
N ASN A 50 7.21 -0.76 7.03
CA ASN A 50 8.60 -0.28 7.04
C ASN A 50 8.74 1.24 7.12
N LEU A 51 7.66 2.00 6.96
CA LEU A 51 7.62 3.45 7.20
C LEU A 51 7.28 3.71 8.66
N ARG A 52 8.31 3.91 9.48
CA ARG A 52 8.16 4.21 10.92
C ARG A 52 8.78 5.56 11.25
N LEU A 53 7.93 6.53 11.54
CA LEU A 53 8.33 7.86 11.98
C LEU A 53 8.14 7.99 13.48
N GLU A 54 9.15 8.51 14.18
CA GLU A 54 9.10 8.79 15.62
C GLU A 54 9.25 10.30 15.83
N ILE A 55 8.36 10.90 16.60
CA ILE A 55 8.44 12.32 16.97
C ILE A 55 9.33 12.42 18.21
N VAL A 56 10.52 13.00 18.04
CA VAL A 56 11.55 13.10 19.09
C VAL A 56 11.28 14.30 19.99
N TYR A 57 10.86 15.42 19.41
CA TYR A 57 10.64 16.66 20.14
C TYR A 57 9.67 17.57 19.39
N ALA A 58 8.78 18.23 20.11
CA ALA A 58 7.90 19.24 19.55
C ALA A 58 7.94 20.48 20.45
N THR A 59 8.16 21.65 19.85
CA THR A 59 8.18 22.92 20.56
C THR A 59 7.35 23.96 19.81
N VAL A 60 6.83 24.92 20.55
CA VAL A 60 6.17 26.11 20.01
C VAL A 60 7.14 27.26 20.19
N ASP A 61 7.46 27.96 19.12
CA ASP A 61 8.14 29.24 19.24
C ASP A 61 7.09 30.33 19.34
N THR A 62 7.12 31.10 20.42
CA THR A 62 6.14 32.15 20.72
C THR A 62 6.66 33.54 20.35
N SER A 63 7.68 33.65 19.51
CA SER A 63 8.14 34.92 18.97
C SER A 63 7.11 35.52 17.98
N GLU A 64 7.34 36.74 17.48
CA GLU A 64 6.39 37.62 16.73
C GLU A 64 5.50 36.94 15.66
N ASN A 65 5.86 35.75 15.17
CA ASN A 65 4.97 34.83 14.47
C ASN A 65 5.02 33.43 15.12
N PRO A 66 3.92 32.94 15.73
CA PRO A 66 3.93 31.63 16.38
C PRO A 66 4.06 30.50 15.36
N TYR A 67 5.13 29.70 15.47
CA TYR A 67 5.33 28.51 14.64
C TYR A 67 5.58 27.27 15.49
N PHE A 68 5.09 26.13 14.99
CA PHE A 68 5.32 24.82 15.59
C PHE A 68 6.54 24.18 14.95
N VAL A 69 7.50 23.75 15.77
CA VAL A 69 8.68 23.00 15.30
C VAL A 69 8.57 21.58 15.81
N ILE A 70 8.45 20.62 14.89
CA ILE A 70 8.35 19.20 15.17
C ILE A 70 9.60 18.52 14.62
N TYR A 71 10.39 17.92 15.51
CA TYR A 71 11.53 17.09 15.15
C TYR A 71 11.08 15.65 15.07
N ALA A 72 11.10 15.10 13.86
CA ALA A 72 10.78 13.72 13.59
C ALA A 72 12.01 12.96 13.06
N LYS A 73 12.16 11.71 13.50
CA LYS A 73 13.19 10.80 13.03
C LYS A 73 12.53 9.64 12.31
N ASN A 74 13.06 9.31 11.14
CA ASN A 74 12.73 8.06 10.48
C ASN A 74 13.48 6.91 11.17
N VAL A 75 12.73 6.01 11.80
CA VAL A 75 13.20 4.77 12.43
C VAL A 75 12.90 3.57 11.54
N GLY A 76 12.20 3.80 10.43
CA GLY A 76 11.93 2.83 9.39
C GLY A 76 13.12 2.57 8.48
N ASN A 77 13.03 1.49 7.72
CA ASN A 77 14.09 1.06 6.80
C ASN A 77 13.93 1.64 5.38
N LEU A 78 12.85 2.41 5.14
CA LEU A 78 12.56 3.07 3.88
C LEU A 78 12.71 4.59 4.02
N PRO A 79 13.46 5.26 3.14
CA PRO A 79 13.56 6.72 3.15
C PRO A 79 12.25 7.36 2.68
N ILE A 80 11.83 8.44 3.36
CA ILE A 80 10.72 9.29 2.90
C ILE A 80 11.31 10.39 2.02
N SER A 81 10.91 10.43 0.76
CA SER A 81 11.37 11.41 -0.22
C SER A 81 10.29 12.42 -0.62
N ASP A 82 9.03 12.04 -0.51
CA ASP A 82 7.88 12.87 -0.85
C ASP A 82 7.00 13.09 0.39
N TYR A 83 6.70 14.36 0.65
CA TYR A 83 5.89 14.81 1.79
C TYR A 83 4.53 15.37 1.34
N THR A 84 4.23 15.35 0.04
CA THR A 84 3.01 15.96 -0.53
C THR A 84 1.72 15.37 0.05
N PHE A 85 1.75 14.08 0.39
CA PHE A 85 0.61 13.36 0.97
C PHE A 85 0.70 13.21 2.50
N LEU A 86 1.65 13.89 3.15
CA LEU A 86 1.76 13.90 4.59
C LEU A 86 0.84 14.99 5.14
N ASP A 87 -0.13 14.60 5.95
CA ASP A 87 -1.00 15.52 6.68
C ASP A 87 -0.52 15.63 8.12
N VAL A 88 -0.24 16.87 8.56
CA VAL A 88 0.21 17.13 9.93
C VAL A 88 -0.91 17.83 10.69
N TYR A 89 -1.33 17.24 11.80
CA TYR A 89 -2.36 17.79 12.67
C TYR A 89 -1.72 18.35 13.93
N VAL A 90 -1.89 19.65 14.17
CA VAL A 90 -1.37 20.33 15.37
C VAL A 90 -2.49 21.08 16.05
N GLY A 91 -2.55 20.96 17.38
CA GLY A 91 -3.46 21.75 18.19
C GLY A 91 -3.63 21.20 19.60
N GLU A 92 -4.44 21.89 20.40
CA GLU A 92 -4.71 21.53 21.78
C GLU A 92 -5.54 20.25 21.89
N TYR A 93 -5.60 19.68 23.10
CA TYR A 93 -6.45 18.53 23.37
C TYR A 93 -7.92 18.84 23.02
N GLY A 94 -8.44 18.20 21.97
CA GLY A 94 -9.80 18.41 21.46
C GLY A 94 -9.95 19.41 20.32
N LYS A 95 -8.87 20.05 19.85
CA LYS A 95 -8.87 20.89 18.65
C LYS A 95 -7.62 20.59 17.81
N ALA A 96 -7.80 19.96 16.66
CA ALA A 96 -6.71 19.71 15.71
C ALA A 96 -6.89 20.60 14.47
N GLN A 97 -5.84 21.31 14.09
CA GLN A 97 -5.78 22.06 12.83
C GLN A 97 -4.91 21.29 11.83
N LEU A 98 -5.41 21.14 10.61
CA LEU A 98 -4.68 20.50 9.52
C LEU A 98 -3.65 21.47 8.93
N PHE A 99 -2.42 21.01 8.78
CA PHE A 99 -1.37 21.64 8.02
C PHE A 99 -1.00 20.73 6.86
N THR A 100 -1.10 21.26 5.64
CA THR A 100 -0.72 20.54 4.41
C THR A 100 0.70 20.90 4.00
N TYR A 101 1.37 20.01 3.27
CA TYR A 101 2.73 20.24 2.84
C TYR A 101 2.81 21.41 1.85
N ASN A 102 3.75 22.32 2.08
CA ASN A 102 4.17 23.31 1.11
C ASN A 102 5.69 23.44 1.15
N PHE A 103 6.29 23.60 -0.02
CA PHE A 103 7.72 23.85 -0.13
C PHE A 103 8.08 25.23 0.45
N THR A 104 7.19 26.21 0.36
CA THR A 104 7.36 27.53 0.95
C THR A 104 6.60 27.65 2.28
N PRO A 105 7.22 28.26 3.31
CA PRO A 105 6.54 28.51 4.57
C PRO A 105 5.38 29.48 4.35
N SER A 106 4.16 29.02 4.63
CA SER A 106 2.93 29.80 4.51
C SER A 106 1.95 29.39 5.62
N SER A 107 1.05 30.30 5.98
CA SER A 107 0.03 30.03 7.00
C SER A 107 -0.86 28.84 6.61
N GLY A 108 -1.06 27.90 7.52
CA GLY A 108 -1.83 26.67 7.27
C GLY A 108 -1.06 25.57 6.52
N HIS A 109 0.24 25.77 6.29
CA HIS A 109 1.12 24.79 5.69
C HIS A 109 2.31 24.45 6.58
N PHE A 110 2.84 23.23 6.44
CA PHE A 110 4.14 22.87 7.00
C PHE A 110 5.16 22.72 5.88
N TYR A 111 6.42 23.06 6.20
CA TYR A 111 7.56 22.80 5.34
C TYR A 111 8.53 21.89 6.08
N PHE A 112 9.27 21.08 5.33
CA PHE A 112 10.29 20.20 5.87
C PHE A 112 11.68 20.82 5.64
N ASP A 113 12.42 21.06 6.72
CA ASP A 113 13.81 21.49 6.68
C ASP A 113 14.71 20.37 7.20
N ARG A 114 15.67 19.95 6.38
CA ARG A 114 16.70 19.00 6.79
C ARG A 114 17.83 19.77 7.45
N ARG A 115 17.67 20.06 8.75
CA ARG A 115 18.79 20.54 9.57
C ARG A 115 19.82 19.41 9.70
N GLN A 116 20.96 19.60 9.03
CA GLN A 116 22.14 18.72 9.14
C GLN A 116 22.83 18.89 10.49
#